data_AF-I7L1M7-F1
#
_entry.id   AF-I7L1M7-F1
#
_cell.length_a   1.000
_cell.length_b   1.000
_cell.length_c   1.000
_cell.angle_alpha   90.00
_cell.angle_beta   90.00
_cell.angle_gamma   90.00
#
_symmetry.space_group_name_H-M   'P 1'
#
loop_
_entity.id
_entity.type
_entity.pdbx_description
1 polymer ?
#
loop_
_entity_poly.entity_id
_entity_poly.type
_entity_poly.pdbx_seq_one_letter_code
_entity_poly.pdbx_strand_id
1 'polypeptide(L)' 'MSQQRTGSTGIRSIGYDPTTKALLVICESGDAYRYAGITKEVYENLIAAPSRDRFVRESIQGRYPREKYPCMAVGEDV' A
#
# COMPACT_ATOMS: atom_id res chain seq x y z
N MET A 1 -27.19 -12.61 13.76
CA MET A 1 -26.61 -12.19 12.47
C MET A 1 -25.57 -11.10 12.72
N SER A 2 -24.27 -11.40 12.61
CA SER A 2 -23.24 -10.36 12.52
C SER A 2 -21.99 -10.96 11.89
N GLN A 3 -21.94 -11.00 10.55
CA GLN A 3 -20.64 -11.07 9.86
C GLN A 3 -20.01 -9.69 10.03
N GLN A 4 -19.39 -9.47 11.19
CA GLN A 4 -18.50 -8.34 11.38
C GLN A 4 -17.29 -8.66 10.50
N ARG A 5 -17.33 -8.23 9.23
CA ARG A 5 -16.11 -8.11 8.44
C ARG A 5 -15.28 -7.07 9.17
N THR A 6 -14.48 -7.51 10.14
CA THR A 6 -13.23 -6.85 10.44
C THR A 6 -12.52 -6.83 9.10
N GLY A 7 -12.62 -5.70 8.40
CA GLY A 7 -12.01 -5.50 7.10
C GLY A 7 -10.51 -5.53 7.31
N SER A 8 -9.95 -6.72 7.47
CA SER A 8 -8.55 -6.97 7.27
C SER A 8 -8.33 -6.78 5.78
N THR A 9 -8.26 -5.51 5.36
CA THR A 9 -7.59 -5.10 4.12
C THR A 9 -6.11 -5.37 4.36
N GLY A 10 -5.78 -6.66 4.47
CA GLY A 10 -4.43 -7.14 4.66
C GLY A 10 -3.59 -6.68 3.49
N ILE A 11 -2.31 -6.44 3.75
CA ILE A 11 -1.36 -6.15 2.68
C ILE A 11 -0.84 -7.50 2.18
N ARG A 12 -1.11 -7.80 0.92
CA ARG A 12 -0.57 -8.96 0.21
C ARG A 12 0.89 -8.73 -0.16
N SER A 13 1.21 -7.55 -0.68
CA SER A 13 2.55 -7.21 -1.15
C SER A 13 2.81 -5.71 -1.10
N ILE A 14 4.08 -5.35 -0.95
CA ILE A 14 4.57 -3.97 -0.95
C ILE A 14 5.73 -3.89 -1.94
N GLY A 15 5.68 -2.91 -2.83
CA GLY A 15 6.78 -2.54 -3.71
C GLY A 15 7.21 -1.10 -3.46
N TYR A 16 8.50 -0.83 -3.55
CA TYR A 16 9.03 0.53 -3.43
C TYR A 16 10.05 0.79 -4.53
N ASP A 17 9.86 1.90 -5.24
CA ASP A 17 10.80 2.37 -6.26
C ASP A 17 11.54 3.61 -5.73
N PRO A 18 12.85 3.52 -5.45
CA PRO A 18 13.62 4.62 -4.87
C PRO A 18 13.87 5.77 -5.86
N THR A 19 13.84 5.49 -7.17
CA THR A 19 14.07 6.48 -8.23
C THR A 19 12.90 7.46 -8.32
N THR A 20 11.68 6.93 -8.33
CA THR A 20 10.42 7.68 -8.43
C THR A 20 9.80 7.98 -7.07
N LYS A 21 10.38 7.44 -5.98
CA LYS A 21 9.85 7.54 -4.61
C LYS A 21 8.40 7.06 -4.53
N ALA A 22 8.08 6.01 -5.27
CA ALA A 22 6.74 5.46 -5.36
C ALA A 22 6.62 4.19 -4.51
N LEU A 23 5.60 4.14 -3.67
CA LEU A 23 5.24 2.97 -2.88
C LEU A 23 3.97 2.34 -3.44
N LEU A 24 4.05 1.09 -3.86
CA LEU A 24 2.91 0.30 -4.28
C LEU A 24 2.49 -0.64 -3.14
N VAL A 25 1.22 -0.58 -2.75
CA VAL A 25 0.63 -1.45 -1.73
C VAL A 25 -0.48 -2.26 -2.38
N ILE A 26 -0.32 -3.58 -2.43
CA ILE A 26 -1.31 -4.50 -2.95
C ILE A 26 -2.03 -5.13 -1.77
N CYS A 27 -3.35 -4.98 -1.73
CA CYS A 27 -4.20 -5.56 -0.71
C CYS A 27 -4.58 -7.01 -1.08
N GLU A 28 -4.89 -7.81 -0.06
CA GLU A 28 -5.44 -9.17 -0.21
C GLU A 28 -6.77 -9.17 -0.99
N SER A 29 -7.51 -8.05 -0.98
CA SER A 29 -8.72 -7.87 -1.80
C SER A 29 -8.43 -7.76 -3.30
N GLY A 30 -7.18 -7.57 -3.70
CA GLY A 30 -6.76 -7.29 -5.07
C GLY A 30 -6.60 -5.80 -5.38
N ASP A 31 -7.16 -4.89 -4.57
CA ASP A 31 -6.94 -3.46 -4.78
C ASP A 31 -5.46 -3.10 -4.62
N ALA A 32 -4.94 -2.24 -5.49
CA ALA A 32 -3.60 -1.69 -5.38
C ALA A 32 -3.65 -0.18 -5.14
N TYR A 33 -2.76 0.32 -4.29
CA TYR A 33 -2.62 1.73 -3.96
C TYR A 33 -1.19 2.15 -4.23
N ARG A 34 -1.00 3.14 -5.10
CA ARG A 34 0.31 3.75 -5.33
C ARG A 34 0.37 5.07 -4.57
N TYR A 35 1.37 5.24 -3.74
CA TYR A 35 1.68 6.49 -3.06
C TYR A 35 2.92 7.10 -3.68
N ALA A 36 2.90 8.40 -3.95
CA ALA A 36 4.04 9.13 -4.50
C ALA A 36 4.74 9.99 -3.44
N GLY A 37 6.05 10.20 -3.61
CA GLY A 37 6.85 11.04 -2.71
C GLY A 37 7.27 10.36 -1.41
N ILE A 38 7.20 9.02 -1.34
CA ILE A 38 7.62 8.25 -0.17
C ILE A 38 9.15 8.20 -0.14
N THR A 39 9.75 8.76 0.91
CA THR A 39 11.20 8.69 1.10
C THR A 39 11.63 7.28 1.50
N LYS A 40 12.91 6.95 1.25
CA LYS A 40 13.48 5.65 1.63
C LYS A 40 13.33 5.38 3.12
N GLU A 41 13.50 6.39 3.95
CA GLU A 41 13.33 6.29 5.40
C GLU A 41 11.91 5.87 5.81
N VAL A 42 10.88 6.45 5.18
CA VAL A 42 9.48 6.07 5.44
C VAL A 42 9.21 4.63 4.99
N TYR A 43 9.79 4.22 3.86
CA TYR A 43 9.71 2.84 3.40
C TYR A 43 10.42 1.87 4.37
N GLU A 44 11.62 2.18 4.84
CA GLU A 44 12.34 1.32 5.80
C GLU A 44 11.56 1.19 7.12
N ASN A 45 11.00 2.30 7.61
CA ASN A 45 10.11 2.29 8.79
C ASN A 45 8.85 1.45 8.57
N LEU A 46 8.25 1.51 7.36
CA LEU A 46 7.12 0.67 7.00
C LEU A 46 7.47 -0.82 7.02
N ILE A 47 8.62 -1.21 6.47
CA ILE A 47 9.06 -2.61 6.44
C ILE A 47 9.39 -3.15 7.83
N ALA A 48 9.97 -2.30 8.68
CA ALA A 48 10.31 -2.62 10.07
C ALA A 48 9.10 -2.60 11.03
N ALA A 49 7.97 -1.99 10.63
CA ALA A 49 6.80 -1.87 11.48
C ALA A 49 6.16 -3.24 11.80
N PRO A 50 5.68 -3.44 13.05
CA PRO A 50 5.04 -4.70 13.46
C PRO A 50 3.71 -4.95 12.75
N SER A 51 3.03 -3.90 12.29
CA SER A 51 1.84 -3.96 11.45
C SER A 51 1.97 -2.94 10.33
N ARG A 52 2.24 -3.45 9.13
CA ARG A 52 2.43 -2.66 7.91
C ARG A 52 1.14 -1.95 7.52
N ASP A 53 0.01 -2.63 7.64
CA ASP A 53 -1.31 -2.08 7.36
C ASP A 53 -1.65 -0.90 8.28
N ARG A 54 -1.35 -1.01 9.58
CA ARG A 54 -1.53 0.10 10.52
C ARG A 54 -0.59 1.26 10.19
N PHE A 55 0.68 0.99 9.90
CA PHE A 55 1.63 2.03 9.53
C PHE A 55 1.20 2.80 8.28
N VAL A 56 0.74 2.11 7.24
CA VAL A 56 0.22 2.77 6.03
C VAL A 56 -0.97 3.66 6.38
N ARG A 57 -1.92 3.19 7.19
CA ARG A 57 -3.10 4.00 7.56
C ARG A 57 -2.76 5.23 8.39
N GLU A 58 -1.81 5.14 9.32
CA GLU A 58 -1.51 6.23 10.27
C GLU A 58 -0.43 7.20 9.77
N SER A 59 0.58 6.68 9.09
CA SER A 59 1.77 7.45 8.70
C SER A 59 1.82 7.81 7.22
N ILE A 60 1.07 7.12 6.36
CA ILE A 60 1.14 7.32 4.90
C ILE A 60 -0.18 7.86 4.33
N GLN A 61 -1.30 7.21 4.67
CA GLN A 61 -2.62 7.58 4.17
C GLN A 61 -3.00 8.99 4.65
N GLY A 62 -3.39 9.83 3.70
CA GLY A 62 -3.74 11.24 3.96
C GLY A 62 -2.53 12.19 4.05
N ARG A 63 -1.30 11.67 4.20
CA ARG A 63 -0.07 12.47 4.16
C ARG A 63 0.58 12.51 2.79
N TYR A 64 0.42 11.45 2.01
CA TYR A 64 0.96 11.33 0.67
C TYR A 64 -0.15 11.20 -0.37
N PRO A 65 0.01 11.81 -1.56
CA PRO A 65 -0.91 11.62 -2.66
C PRO A 65 -0.94 10.13 -3.02
N ARG A 66 -2.16 9.61 -3.20
CA ARG A 66 -2.38 8.21 -3.55
C ARG A 66 -3.29 8.07 -4.76
N GLU A 67 -3.00 7.07 -5.55
CA GLU A 67 -3.82 6.63 -6.66
C GLU A 67 -4.27 5.19 -6.41
N LYS A 68 -5.56 4.91 -6.65
CA LYS A 68 -6.11 3.57 -6.54
C LYS A 68 -6.11 2.92 -7.92
N TYR A 69 -5.50 1.75 -8.01
CA TYR A 69 -5.49 0.91 -9.18
C TYR A 69 -6.38 -0.31 -8.91
N PRO A 70 -7.39 -0.57 -9.75
CA PRO A 70 -8.09 -1.84 -9.70
C PRO A 70 -7.10 -2.96 -10.03
N CYS A 71 -7.29 -4.16 -9.45
CA CYS A 71 -6.44 -5.34 -9.71
C CYS A 71 -6.23 -5.65 -11.21
N MET A 72 -7.13 -5.18 -12.08
CA MET A 72 -7.10 -5.39 -13.52
C MET A 72 -6.29 -4.34 -14.32
N ALA A 73 -5.67 -3.35 -13.66
CA ALA A 73 -4.96 -2.27 -14.35
C ALA A 73 -3.44 -2.46 -14.45
N VAL A 74 -2.87 -3.56 -13.93
CA VAL A 74 -1.52 -3.98 -14.34
C VAL A 74 -1.65 -4.78 -15.63
N GLY A 75 -1.90 -4.06 -16.71
CA GLY A 75 -1.80 -4.60 -18.05
C GLY A 75 -0.41 -5.19 -18.23
N GLU A 76 -0.41 -6.48 -18.57
CA GLU A 76 0.63 -7.19 -19.27
C GLU A 76 1.15 -6.30 -20.42
N ASP A 77 2.38 -5.77 -20.29
CA ASP A 77 3.16 -5.26 -21.40
C ASP A 77 4.49 -6.02 -21.41
N VAL A 78 4.43 -7.25 -21.96
CA VAL A 78 5.42 -7.81 -22.89
C VAL A 78 4.84 -9.05 -23.58
#